data_AF-A0A8X6K7G9-F1
#
_entry.id   AF-A0A8X6K7G9-F1
#
_cell.length_a   1.000
_cell.length_b   1.000
_cell.length_c   1.000
_cell.angle_alpha   90.00
_cell.angle_beta   90.00
_cell.angle_gamma   90.00
#
_symmetry.space_group_name_H-M   'P 1'
#
loop_
_entity.id
_entity.type
_entity.pdbx_description
1 polymer ?
#
loop_
_entity_poly.entity_id
_entity_poly.type
_entity_poly.pdbx_seq_one_letter_code
_entity_poly.pdbx_strand_id
1 'polypeptide(L)'
;MTQTVSKFRKKLNSTSKNGFVSFVSCYNTHASEIFSCISELEQSLSFVLTVLQAYLVWNIFNISTLMIKLKISQIDFIPLVTEIISLNVAVFTFLLLNLSAASVHDAAVAVRKVVFQTVASMESSDENEGSLMLKVASDFPSKCVVTGWKLFQCKRGIVLKIAGAVFTYGIIVTQIGPG
;
A
#
# COMPACT_ATOMS: atom_id res chain seq x y z
N MET A 1 -27.52 3.84 -3.61
CA MET A 1 -26.42 4.40 -2.79
C MET A 1 -26.68 5.84 -2.32
N THR A 2 -27.35 6.68 -3.12
CA THR A 2 -27.63 8.10 -2.86
C THR A 2 -28.68 8.39 -1.77
N GLN A 3 -29.67 7.51 -1.56
CA GLN A 3 -30.70 7.69 -0.53
C GLN A 3 -30.19 7.45 0.91
N THR A 4 -29.23 6.55 1.09
CA THR A 4 -28.67 6.24 2.41
C THR A 4 -27.85 7.41 2.94
N VAL A 5 -27.08 8.04 2.06
CA VAL A 5 -26.27 9.24 2.37
C VAL A 5 -27.17 10.44 2.69
N SER A 6 -28.30 10.62 1.99
CA SER A 6 -29.23 11.73 2.28
C SER A 6 -29.99 11.55 3.59
N LYS A 7 -30.38 10.31 3.95
CA LYS A 7 -30.95 9.98 5.27
C LYS A 7 -29.94 10.17 6.39
N PHE A 8 -28.69 9.80 6.17
CA PHE A 8 -27.61 9.99 7.15
C PHE A 8 -27.34 11.49 7.39
N ARG A 9 -27.31 12.29 6.31
CA ARG A 9 -27.17 13.75 6.36
C ARG A 9 -28.34 14.42 7.11
N LYS A 10 -29.58 13.98 6.88
CA LYS A 10 -30.76 14.50 7.61
C LYS A 10 -30.72 14.17 9.10
N LYS A 11 -30.21 13.00 9.47
CA LYS A 11 -30.14 12.54 10.87
C LYS A 11 -28.99 13.20 11.65
N LEU A 12 -27.92 13.60 10.96
CA LEU A 12 -26.84 14.44 11.51
C LEU A 12 -27.35 15.85 11.86
N ASN A 13 -28.20 16.44 11.01
CA ASN A 13 -28.65 17.82 11.18
C ASN A 13 -29.81 18.01 12.16
N SER A 14 -30.59 16.98 12.50
CA SER A 14 -31.77 17.14 13.37
C SER A 14 -31.46 17.15 14.87
N THR A 15 -30.23 16.82 15.29
CA THR A 15 -29.87 16.69 16.72
C THR A 15 -28.35 16.87 16.92
N SER A 16 -27.85 18.09 16.69
CA SER A 16 -26.42 18.44 16.54
C SER A 16 -25.45 17.73 17.53
N LYS A 17 -25.70 17.72 18.83
CA LYS A 17 -24.82 17.02 19.80
C LYS A 17 -24.90 15.48 19.74
N ASN A 18 -26.10 14.91 19.63
CA ASN A 18 -26.27 13.45 19.60
C ASN A 18 -25.85 12.85 18.25
N GLY A 19 -25.99 13.60 17.16
CA GLY A 19 -25.55 13.19 15.81
C GLY A 19 -24.04 13.17 15.68
N PHE A 20 -23.33 14.16 16.24
CA PHE A 20 -21.87 14.20 16.29
C PHE A 20 -21.30 13.04 17.11
N VAL A 21 -21.80 12.85 18.34
CA VAL A 21 -21.37 11.74 19.22
C VAL A 21 -21.65 10.38 18.56
N SER A 22 -22.79 10.23 17.90
CA SER A 22 -23.12 9.02 17.15
C SER A 22 -22.18 8.76 15.96
N PHE A 23 -21.82 9.80 15.21
CA PHE A 23 -20.84 9.70 14.12
C PHE A 23 -19.45 9.35 14.65
N VAL A 24 -18.95 10.05 15.66
CA VAL A 24 -17.61 9.82 16.22
C VAL A 24 -17.54 8.42 16.83
N SER A 25 -18.57 7.98 17.54
CA SER A 25 -18.64 6.61 18.05
C SER A 25 -18.64 5.59 16.91
N CYS A 26 -19.43 5.77 15.85
CA CYS A 26 -19.48 4.85 14.72
C CYS A 26 -18.15 4.82 13.95
N TYR A 27 -17.56 5.98 13.69
CA TYR A 27 -16.25 6.10 13.06
C TYR A 27 -15.18 5.41 13.90
N ASN A 28 -15.14 5.64 15.21
CA ASN A 28 -14.14 5.06 16.09
C ASN A 28 -14.29 3.54 16.20
N THR A 29 -15.53 3.02 16.28
CA THR A 29 -15.79 1.58 16.26
C THR A 29 -15.24 0.96 14.97
N HIS A 30 -15.66 1.43 13.80
CA HIS A 30 -15.20 0.85 12.53
C HIS A 30 -13.72 1.09 12.24
N ALA A 31 -13.17 2.24 12.62
CA ALA A 31 -11.75 2.50 12.51
C ALA A 31 -10.96 1.55 13.41
N SER A 32 -11.42 1.29 14.64
CA SER A 32 -10.78 0.34 15.55
C SER A 32 -10.84 -1.09 15.04
N GLU A 33 -11.97 -1.52 14.45
CA GLU A 33 -12.10 -2.84 13.80
C GLU A 33 -11.12 -2.98 12.64
N ILE A 34 -11.02 -1.95 11.78
CA ILE A 34 -10.08 -1.93 10.66
C ILE A 34 -8.64 -1.96 11.17
N PHE A 35 -8.30 -1.18 12.21
CA PHE A 35 -6.96 -1.19 12.79
C PHE A 35 -6.61 -2.53 13.42
N SER A 36 -7.52 -3.17 14.14
CA SER A 36 -7.32 -4.50 14.71
C SER A 36 -7.10 -5.54 13.61
N CYS A 37 -7.92 -5.52 12.56
CA CYS A 37 -7.77 -6.41 11.41
C CYS A 37 -6.42 -6.21 10.68
N ILE A 38 -6.03 -4.96 10.44
CA ILE A 38 -4.73 -4.65 9.84
C ILE A 38 -3.58 -5.07 10.75
N SER A 39 -3.71 -4.90 12.07
CA SER A 39 -2.70 -5.32 13.05
C SER A 39 -2.55 -6.84 13.12
N GLU A 40 -3.65 -7.60 13.09
CA GLU A 40 -3.61 -9.06 13.05
C GLU A 40 -3.04 -9.59 11.74
N LEU A 41 -3.39 -8.94 10.62
CA LEU A 41 -2.85 -9.23 9.30
C LEU A 41 -1.35 -8.93 9.26
N GLU A 42 -0.92 -7.80 9.80
CA GLU A 42 0.50 -7.47 9.95
C GLU A 42 1.18 -8.52 10.83
N GLN A 43 0.67 -8.81 12.02
CA GLN A 43 1.29 -9.80 12.92
C GLN A 43 1.46 -11.19 12.27
N SER A 44 0.47 -11.62 11.47
CA SER A 44 0.48 -12.96 10.85
C SER A 44 1.29 -13.04 9.56
N LEU A 45 1.22 -12.01 8.72
CA LEU A 45 1.75 -12.06 7.34
C LEU A 45 3.02 -11.22 7.15
N SER A 46 3.35 -10.32 8.07
CA SER A 46 4.49 -9.41 7.96
C SER A 46 5.84 -10.12 7.73
N PHE A 47 6.10 -11.20 8.47
CA PHE A 47 7.31 -12.01 8.28
C PHE A 47 7.32 -12.67 6.90
N VAL A 48 6.21 -13.29 6.53
CA VAL A 48 6.04 -13.97 5.23
C VAL A 48 6.22 -12.99 4.08
N LEU A 49 5.60 -11.81 4.16
CA LEU A 49 5.74 -10.72 3.18
C LEU A 49 7.19 -10.25 3.07
N THR A 50 7.90 -10.16 4.20
CA THR A 50 9.32 -9.76 4.22
C THR A 50 10.20 -10.78 3.53
N VAL A 51 10.05 -12.07 3.88
CA VAL A 51 10.79 -13.17 3.25
C VAL A 51 10.47 -13.27 1.76
N LEU A 52 9.19 -13.18 1.40
CA LEU A 52 8.74 -13.21 0.01
C LEU A 52 9.32 -12.02 -0.77
N GLN A 53 9.29 -10.81 -0.23
CA GLN A 53 9.85 -9.64 -0.89
C GLN A 53 11.37 -9.78 -1.08
N ALA A 54 12.09 -10.25 -0.07
CA ALA A 54 13.52 -10.50 -0.15
C ALA A 54 13.84 -11.56 -1.22
N TYR A 55 13.06 -12.64 -1.26
CA TYR A 55 13.19 -13.70 -2.27
C TYR A 55 12.93 -13.17 -3.69
N LEU A 56 11.86 -12.39 -3.89
CA LEU A 56 11.53 -11.82 -5.21
C LEU A 56 12.63 -10.87 -5.69
N VAL A 57 13.12 -9.99 -4.81
CA VAL A 57 14.23 -9.09 -5.14
C VAL A 57 15.48 -9.89 -5.46
N TRP A 58 15.87 -10.84 -4.62
CA TRP A 58 17.01 -11.72 -4.87
C TRP A 58 16.92 -12.43 -6.22
N ASN A 59 15.75 -12.99 -6.53
CA ASN A 59 15.48 -13.70 -7.78
C ASN A 59 15.64 -12.76 -9.00
N ILE A 60 15.07 -11.55 -8.94
CA ILE A 60 15.22 -10.53 -10.00
C ILE A 60 16.71 -10.19 -10.23
N PHE A 61 17.47 -9.94 -9.17
CA PHE A 61 18.90 -9.63 -9.28
C PHE A 61 19.71 -10.82 -9.81
N ASN A 62 19.41 -12.03 -9.35
CA ASN A 62 20.11 -13.24 -9.77
C ASN A 62 19.91 -13.51 -11.27
N ILE A 63 18.65 -13.50 -11.73
CA ILE A 63 18.34 -13.72 -13.15
C ILE A 63 18.90 -12.58 -14.02
N SER A 64 18.81 -11.33 -13.58
CA SER A 64 19.41 -10.20 -14.33
C SER A 64 20.93 -10.36 -14.48
N THR A 65 21.62 -10.82 -13.44
CA THR A 65 23.06 -11.08 -13.49
C THR A 65 23.39 -12.22 -14.45
N LEU A 66 22.60 -13.29 -14.38
CA LEU A 66 22.74 -14.44 -15.27
C LEU A 66 22.58 -13.98 -16.73
N MET A 67 21.52 -13.24 -17.04
CA MET A 67 21.28 -12.68 -18.38
C MET A 67 22.42 -11.79 -18.90
N ILE A 68 23.05 -11.00 -18.03
CA ILE A 68 24.16 -10.10 -18.43
C ILE A 68 25.46 -10.89 -18.67
N LYS A 69 25.77 -11.88 -17.83
CA LYS A 69 27.03 -12.66 -17.93
C LYS A 69 27.00 -13.70 -19.04
N LEU A 70 25.81 -14.07 -19.50
CA LEU A 70 25.61 -15.13 -20.47
C LEU A 70 25.80 -14.61 -21.90
N LYS A 71 26.80 -15.17 -22.60
CA LYS A 71 26.89 -15.03 -24.06
C LYS A 71 25.76 -15.86 -24.66
N ILE A 72 24.80 -15.17 -25.31
CA ILE A 72 23.59 -15.73 -25.95
C ILE A 72 23.89 -16.94 -26.86
N SER A 73 25.13 -17.06 -27.34
CA SER A 73 25.58 -18.12 -28.25
C SER A 73 25.84 -19.50 -27.62
N GLN A 74 25.86 -19.65 -26.28
CA GLN A 74 26.30 -20.90 -25.62
C GLN A 74 25.23 -21.64 -24.79
N ILE A 75 23.97 -21.25 -24.90
CA ILE A 75 22.92 -21.72 -23.98
C ILE A 75 21.82 -22.45 -24.73
N ASP A 76 21.41 -23.58 -24.17
CA ASP A 76 20.22 -24.30 -24.61
C ASP A 76 18.96 -23.43 -24.47
N PHE A 77 18.13 -23.43 -25.50
CA PHE A 77 16.94 -22.57 -25.56
C PHE A 77 15.96 -22.81 -24.38
N ILE A 78 15.86 -24.06 -23.90
CA ILE A 78 14.91 -24.46 -22.85
C ILE A 78 15.21 -23.77 -21.50
N PRO A 79 16.41 -23.89 -20.90
CA PRO A 79 16.72 -23.22 -19.63
C PRO A 79 16.60 -21.70 -19.72
N LEU A 80 16.95 -21.10 -20.88
CA LEU A 80 16.78 -19.65 -21.09
C LEU A 80 15.31 -19.23 -20.97
N VAL A 81 14.39 -19.97 -21.61
CA VAL A 81 12.95 -19.67 -21.53
C VAL A 81 12.43 -19.84 -20.11
N THR A 82 12.86 -20.87 -19.37
CA THR A 82 12.46 -21.07 -17.98
C THR A 82 12.87 -19.92 -17.09
N GLU A 83 14.09 -19.39 -17.22
CA GLU A 83 14.56 -18.23 -16.45
C GLU A 83 13.80 -16.94 -16.81
N ILE A 84 13.49 -16.73 -18.09
CA ILE A 84 12.65 -15.59 -18.51
C ILE A 84 11.25 -15.68 -17.89
N ILE A 85 10.62 -16.86 -17.90
CA ILE A 85 9.31 -17.06 -17.29
C ILE A 85 9.39 -16.82 -15.78
N SER A 86 10.39 -17.37 -15.11
CA SER A 86 10.64 -17.17 -13.67
C SER A 86 10.77 -15.69 -13.31
N LEU A 87 11.54 -14.92 -14.09
CA LEU A 87 11.69 -13.48 -13.92
C LEU A 87 10.36 -12.75 -14.08
N ASN A 88 9.59 -13.07 -15.13
CA ASN A 88 8.28 -12.44 -15.35
C ASN A 88 7.30 -12.72 -14.21
N VAL A 89 7.26 -13.96 -13.73
CA VAL A 89 6.44 -14.34 -12.57
C VAL A 89 6.87 -13.56 -11.34
N ALA A 90 8.18 -13.50 -11.05
CA ALA A 90 8.70 -12.77 -9.90
C ALA A 90 8.36 -11.27 -9.95
N VAL A 91 8.54 -10.63 -11.10
CA VAL A 91 8.18 -9.22 -11.32
C VAL A 91 6.67 -9.02 -11.17
N PHE A 92 5.84 -9.89 -11.74
CA PHE A 92 4.39 -9.76 -11.66
C PHE A 92 3.88 -9.93 -10.22
N THR A 93 4.34 -10.94 -9.50
CA THR A 93 4.02 -11.15 -8.08
C THR A 93 4.47 -9.96 -7.24
N PHE A 94 5.67 -9.43 -7.49
CA PHE A 94 6.18 -8.25 -6.81
C PHE A 94 5.27 -7.02 -7.06
N LEU A 95 4.87 -6.78 -8.31
CA LEU A 95 3.99 -5.66 -8.65
C LEU A 95 2.61 -5.82 -7.98
N LEU A 96 2.00 -7.00 -8.05
CA LEU A 96 0.70 -7.27 -7.44
C LEU A 96 0.70 -7.01 -5.93
N LEU A 97 1.72 -7.50 -5.23
CA LEU A 97 1.84 -7.34 -3.79
C LEU A 97 1.96 -5.86 -3.40
N ASN A 98 2.84 -5.11 -4.07
CA ASN A 98 3.05 -3.70 -3.76
C ASN A 98 1.88 -2.81 -4.20
N LEU A 99 1.22 -3.11 -5.32
CA LEU A 99 0.04 -2.37 -5.79
C LEU A 99 -1.19 -2.65 -4.92
N SER A 100 -1.37 -3.88 -4.46
CA SER A 100 -2.47 -4.24 -3.55
C SER A 100 -2.30 -3.58 -2.18
N ALA A 101 -1.08 -3.55 -1.65
CA ALA A 101 -0.82 -2.81 -0.41
C ALA A 101 -0.96 -1.29 -0.58
N ALA A 102 -0.56 -0.77 -1.74
CA ALA A 102 -0.76 0.64 -2.06
C ALA A 102 -2.24 1.01 -2.21
N SER A 103 -3.09 0.13 -2.76
CA SER A 103 -4.53 0.41 -2.91
C SER A 103 -5.23 0.49 -1.55
N VAL A 104 -4.81 -0.31 -0.56
CA VAL A 104 -5.29 -0.20 0.83
C VAL A 104 -4.93 1.17 1.42
N HIS A 105 -3.70 1.62 1.21
CA HIS A 105 -3.27 2.95 1.65
C HIS A 105 -4.02 4.08 0.93
N ASP A 106 -4.19 3.98 -0.39
CA ASP A 106 -4.93 4.95 -1.20
C ASP A 106 -6.41 5.03 -0.75
N ALA A 107 -7.02 3.88 -0.42
CA ALA A 107 -8.37 3.82 0.14
C ALA A 107 -8.45 4.52 1.51
N ALA A 108 -7.47 4.33 2.39
CA ALA A 108 -7.41 5.03 3.66
C ALA A 108 -7.24 6.56 3.49
N VAL A 109 -6.44 6.99 2.51
CA VAL A 109 -6.31 8.41 2.13
C VAL A 109 -7.62 8.96 1.58
N ALA A 110 -8.37 8.19 0.80
CA ALA A 110 -9.68 8.58 0.29
C ALA A 110 -10.71 8.78 1.43
N VAL A 111 -10.72 7.89 2.44
CA VAL A 111 -11.54 8.05 3.65
C VAL A 111 -11.22 9.37 4.36
N ARG A 112 -9.93 9.67 4.55
CA ARG A 112 -9.52 10.98 5.10
C ARG A 112 -10.08 12.13 4.26
N LYS A 113 -9.94 12.08 2.94
CA LYS A 113 -10.42 13.15 2.05
C LYS A 113 -11.93 13.38 2.16
N VAL A 114 -12.72 12.30 2.25
CA VAL A 114 -14.18 12.38 2.43
C VAL A 114 -14.54 13.02 3.77
N VAL A 115 -13.84 12.67 4.85
CA VAL A 115 -14.07 13.29 6.17
C VAL A 115 -13.72 14.78 6.13
N PHE A 116 -12.57 15.15 5.55
CA PHE A 116 -12.17 16.55 5.37
C PHE A 116 -13.20 17.35 4.57
N GLN A 117 -13.72 16.81 3.47
CA GLN A 117 -14.75 17.47 2.67
C GLN A 117 -16.07 17.60 3.43
N THR A 118 -16.43 16.61 4.25
CA THR A 118 -17.65 16.64 5.06
C THR A 118 -17.57 17.72 6.13
N VAL A 119 -16.44 17.80 6.84
CA VAL A 119 -16.17 18.84 7.85
C VAL A 119 -16.14 20.23 7.21
N ALA A 120 -15.48 20.39 6.05
CA ALA A 120 -15.44 21.68 5.34
C ALA A 120 -16.81 22.15 4.83
N SER A 121 -17.77 21.22 4.63
CA SER A 121 -19.13 21.53 4.20
C SER A 121 -20.12 21.79 5.34
N MET A 122 -19.71 21.58 6.60
CA MET A 122 -20.52 21.93 7.76
C MET A 122 -20.41 23.44 8.01
N GLU A 123 -21.43 24.20 7.61
CA GLU A 123 -21.58 25.59 8.04
C GLU A 123 -21.79 25.60 9.57
N SER A 124 -20.87 26.26 10.28
CA SER A 124 -20.99 26.71 11.68
C SER A 124 -21.12 25.66 12.81
N SER A 125 -20.61 24.43 12.68
CA SER A 125 -20.45 23.58 13.88
C SER A 125 -19.20 24.01 14.67
N ASP A 126 -19.28 23.87 15.99
CA ASP A 126 -18.23 24.16 16.98
C ASP A 126 -16.81 23.91 16.42
N GLU A 127 -15.97 24.94 16.35
CA GLU A 127 -14.62 24.90 15.75
C GLU A 127 -13.74 23.80 16.38
N ASN A 128 -14.04 23.47 17.64
CA ASN A 128 -13.46 22.34 18.39
C ASN A 128 -13.90 20.96 17.87
N GLU A 129 -15.15 20.77 17.48
CA GLU A 129 -15.66 19.47 16.98
C GLU A 129 -15.10 19.16 15.58
N GLY A 130 -15.02 20.16 14.71
CA GLY A 130 -14.43 20.04 13.38
C GLY A 130 -12.92 19.76 13.42
N SER A 131 -12.17 20.45 14.28
CA SER A 131 -10.72 20.22 14.43
C SER A 131 -10.40 18.83 15.00
N LEU A 132 -11.22 18.31 15.91
CA LEU A 132 -11.05 16.98 16.49
C LEU A 132 -11.34 15.87 15.46
N MET A 133 -12.36 16.04 14.62
CA MET A 133 -12.61 15.15 13.48
C MET A 133 -11.46 15.13 12.48
N LEU A 134 -10.92 16.31 12.15
CA LEU A 134 -9.80 16.43 11.21
C LEU A 134 -8.54 15.73 11.75
N LYS A 135 -8.29 15.85 13.06
CA LYS A 135 -7.16 15.18 13.73
C LYS A 135 -7.30 13.66 13.76
N VAL A 136 -8.49 13.16 14.07
CA VAL A 136 -8.75 11.70 14.05
C VAL A 136 -8.65 11.15 12.62
N ALA A 137 -9.16 11.88 11.63
CA ALA A 137 -9.08 11.49 10.22
C ALA A 137 -7.67 11.63 9.62
N SER A 138 -6.83 12.54 10.12
CA SER A 138 -5.45 12.69 9.66
C SER A 138 -4.58 11.50 10.03
N ASP A 139 -4.85 10.87 11.17
CA ASP A 139 -4.08 9.74 11.70
C ASP A 139 -4.47 8.39 11.06
N PHE A 140 -5.65 8.34 10.41
CA PHE A 140 -6.20 7.11 9.83
C PHE A 140 -5.31 6.51 8.73
N PRO A 141 -4.84 7.28 7.71
CA PRO A 141 -3.99 6.71 6.66
C PRO A 141 -2.62 6.26 7.15
N SER A 142 -2.09 6.86 8.22
CA SER A 142 -0.80 6.45 8.81
C SER A 142 -0.88 5.12 9.56
N LYS A 143 -2.05 4.79 10.10
CA LYS A 143 -2.30 3.52 10.80
C LYS A 143 -2.74 2.40 9.85
N CYS A 144 -3.33 2.74 8.70
CA CYS A 144 -3.71 1.79 7.65
C CYS A 144 -2.59 1.59 6.60
N VAL A 145 -1.34 1.38 7.05
CA VAL A 145 -0.21 1.07 6.16
C VAL A 145 0.21 -0.38 6.36
N VAL A 146 0.17 -1.18 5.30
CA VAL A 146 0.74 -2.53 5.32
C VAL A 146 2.26 -2.42 5.27
N THR A 147 2.94 -2.95 6.29
CA THR A 147 4.41 -2.99 6.36
C THR A 147 4.93 -4.43 6.29
N GLY A 148 6.08 -4.60 5.64
CA GLY A 148 6.87 -5.82 5.79
C GLY A 148 7.77 -5.66 7.00
N TRP A 149 7.31 -6.18 8.14
CA TRP A 149 8.02 -6.21 9.43
C TRP A 149 8.55 -4.87 9.89
N LYS A 150 7.83 -3.78 9.61
CA LYS A 150 8.25 -2.39 9.85
C LYS A 150 9.55 -1.99 9.14
N LEU A 151 10.16 -2.88 8.36
CA LEU A 151 11.39 -2.63 7.59
C LEU A 151 11.08 -1.81 6.35
N PHE A 152 9.92 -2.05 5.74
CA PHE A 152 9.48 -1.31 4.57
C PHE A 152 7.97 -1.13 4.54
N GLN A 153 7.54 0.02 4.02
CA GLN A 153 6.14 0.30 3.73
C GLN A 153 5.86 -0.12 2.29
N CYS A 154 4.86 -0.99 2.10
CA CYS A 154 4.43 -1.42 0.78
C CYS A 154 3.65 -0.28 0.10
N LYS A 155 4.39 0.70 -0.43
CA LYS A 155 3.88 1.87 -1.16
C LYS A 155 4.30 1.80 -2.62
N ARG A 156 3.56 2.47 -3.51
CA ARG A 156 3.91 2.57 -4.94
C ARG A 156 5.36 3.01 -5.18
N GLY A 157 5.90 3.87 -4.31
CA GLY A 157 7.28 4.35 -4.41
C GLY A 157 8.35 3.25 -4.26
N ILE A 158 8.06 2.13 -3.60
CA ILE A 158 9.04 1.05 -3.44
C ILE A 158 9.27 0.31 -4.76
N VAL A 159 8.23 0.22 -5.61
CA VAL A 159 8.33 -0.36 -6.95
C VAL A 159 9.30 0.44 -7.80
N LEU A 160 9.16 1.77 -7.80
CA LEU A 160 10.04 2.65 -8.57
C LEU A 160 11.49 2.59 -8.05
N LYS A 161 11.67 2.53 -6.73
CA LYS A 161 13.01 2.38 -6.12
C LYS A 161 13.69 1.07 -6.53
N ILE A 162 12.95 -0.04 -6.51
CA ILE A 162 13.48 -1.35 -6.87
C ILE A 162 13.76 -1.43 -8.37
N ALA A 163 12.86 -0.91 -9.22
CA ALA A 163 13.10 -0.80 -10.66
C ALA A 163 14.37 0.01 -10.97
N GLY A 164 14.54 1.17 -10.32
CA GLY A 164 15.75 1.97 -10.42
C GLY A 164 17.00 1.21 -9.97
N ALA A 165 16.93 0.52 -8.82
CA ALA A 165 18.05 -0.26 -8.29
C ALA A 165 18.45 -1.41 -9.23
N VAL A 166 17.49 -2.14 -9.81
CA VAL A 166 17.75 -3.21 -10.78
C VAL A 166 18.39 -2.65 -12.05
N PHE A 167 17.91 -1.51 -12.55
CA PHE A 167 18.48 -0.87 -13.73
C PHE A 167 19.92 -0.37 -13.48
N THR A 168 20.14 0.34 -12.37
CA THR A 168 21.48 0.80 -11.95
C THR A 168 22.43 -0.37 -11.77
N TYR A 169 21.97 -1.45 -11.12
CA TYR A 169 22.76 -2.66 -10.97
C TYR A 169 23.11 -3.31 -12.31
N GLY A 170 22.15 -3.39 -13.23
CA GLY A 170 22.40 -3.89 -14.58
C GLY A 170 23.52 -3.13 -15.28
N ILE A 171 23.52 -1.79 -15.20
CA ILE A 171 24.59 -0.94 -15.75
C ILE A 171 25.95 -1.21 -15.08
N ILE A 172 25.97 -1.33 -13.74
CA ILE A 172 27.21 -1.61 -13.01
C ILE A 172 27.78 -2.98 -13.41
N VAL A 173 26.92 -3.99 -13.50
CA VAL A 173 27.34 -5.36 -13.84
C VAL A 173 27.81 -5.44 -15.29
N THR A 174 27.19 -4.72 -16.24
CA THR A 174 27.69 -4.69 -17.62
C THR A 174 29.04 -3.98 -17.74
N GLN A 175 29.33 -3.00 -16.89
CA GLN A 175 30.63 -2.31 -16.86
C GLN A 175 31.73 -3.12 -16.19
N ILE A 176 31.40 -3.94 -15.19
CA ILE A 176 32.36 -4.75 -14.42
C ILE A 176 32.51 -6.16 -15.00
N GLY A 177 31.52 -6.65 -15.75
CA GLY A 177 31.53 -7.96 -16.38
C GLY A 177 32.60 -8.08 -17.48
N PRO A 178 33.16 -9.28 -17.71
CA PRO A 178 34.10 -9.48 -18.81
C PRO A 178 33.35 -9.31 -20.14
N GLY A 179 33.86 -8.45 -21.03
CA GLY A 179 33.46 -8.45 -22.45
C GLY A 179 33.70 -9.80 -23.13
#